data_AF-A0A7Z9HDR3-F1
#
_entry.id   AF-A0A7Z9HDR3-F1
#
_cell.length_a   1.000
_cell.length_b   1.000
_cell.length_c   1.000
_cell.angle_alpha   90.00
_cell.angle_beta   90.00
_cell.angle_gamma   90.00
#
_symmetry.space_group_name_H-M   'P 1'
#
loop_
_entity.id
_entity.type
_entity.pdbx_description
1 polymer ?
#
loop_
_entity_poly.entity_id
_entity_poly.type
_entity_poly.pdbx_seq_one_letter_code
_entity_poly.pdbx_strand_id
1 'polypeptide(L)'
;RTRTYPTEFVKSLSDHGYLGCLIPEEYGGSGLSLRAAAVILEEIHHSGGNGAACHAQMYIMGTLLRHGSDEQKKRYLPGIADGSLRLQAFGVTEPSSGTDTLAL
;
A
#
# COMPACT_ATOMS: atom_id res chain seq x y z
N ARG A 1 8.49 8.86 -23.73
CA ARG A 1 7.68 7.82 -23.06
C ARG A 1 6.28 8.39 -22.77
N THR A 2 5.23 7.57 -22.88
CA THR A 2 3.80 7.93 -22.91
C THR A 2 3.17 8.38 -21.58
N ARG A 3 3.94 8.43 -20.47
CA ARG A 3 3.48 8.85 -19.11
C ARG A 3 2.23 8.13 -18.59
N THR A 4 1.98 6.90 -19.06
CA THR A 4 0.83 6.09 -18.64
C THR A 4 1.03 5.51 -17.24
N TYR A 5 -0.08 5.23 -16.54
CA TYR A 5 -0.04 4.47 -15.29
C TYR A 5 0.52 3.06 -15.55
N PRO A 6 1.45 2.54 -14.72
CA PRO A 6 2.10 1.25 -14.97
C PRO A 6 1.22 0.09 -14.49
N THR A 7 0.04 -0.09 -15.10
CA THR A 7 -0.98 -1.07 -14.67
C THR A 7 -0.43 -2.49 -14.57
N GLU A 8 0.32 -2.97 -15.57
CA GLU A 8 0.84 -4.35 -15.59
C GLU A 8 1.84 -4.60 -14.45
N PHE A 9 2.72 -3.64 -14.18
CA PHE A 9 3.68 -3.71 -13.09
C PHE A 9 2.96 -3.79 -11.73
N VAL A 10 1.99 -2.91 -11.51
CA VAL A 10 1.24 -2.87 -10.26
C VAL A 10 0.40 -4.12 -10.08
N LYS A 11 -0.24 -4.61 -11.14
CA LYS A 11 -0.99 -5.87 -11.11
C LYS A 11 -0.08 -7.04 -10.76
N SER A 12 1.09 -7.14 -11.37
CA SER A 12 2.06 -8.19 -11.05
C SER A 12 2.46 -8.17 -9.57
N LEU A 13 2.74 -6.99 -9.00
CA LEU A 13 3.06 -6.88 -7.58
C LEU A 13 1.88 -7.26 -6.66
N SER A 14 0.65 -6.91 -7.03
CA SER A 14 -0.57 -7.33 -6.32
C SER A 14 -0.78 -8.84 -6.38
N ASP A 15 -0.71 -9.44 -7.57
CA ASP A 15 -0.97 -10.88 -7.78
C ASP A 15 0.00 -11.77 -7.00
N HIS A 16 1.23 -11.31 -6.78
CA HIS A 16 2.25 -12.01 -5.98
C HIS A 16 2.23 -11.64 -4.49
N GLY A 17 1.25 -10.84 -4.03
CA GLY A 17 1.05 -10.50 -2.62
C GLY A 17 2.00 -9.44 -2.06
N TYR A 18 2.89 -8.86 -2.87
CA TYR A 18 3.88 -7.89 -2.39
C TYR A 18 3.25 -6.60 -1.85
N LEU A 19 2.14 -6.15 -2.42
CA LEU A 19 1.45 -4.93 -1.98
C LEU A 19 0.54 -5.13 -0.75
N GLY A 20 0.26 -6.38 -0.39
CA GLY A 20 -0.48 -6.79 0.80
C GLY A 20 0.42 -7.41 1.88
N CYS A 21 1.75 -7.33 1.72
CA CYS A 21 2.67 -8.18 2.48
C CYS A 21 2.65 -7.94 4.00
N LEU A 22 2.26 -6.74 4.44
CA LEU A 22 2.14 -6.37 5.86
C LEU A 22 0.78 -6.75 6.48
N ILE A 23 -0.18 -7.21 5.66
CA ILE A 23 -1.48 -7.68 6.15
C ILE A 23 -1.29 -9.04 6.82
N PRO A 24 -1.80 -9.25 8.05
CA PRO A 24 -1.77 -10.55 8.71
C PRO A 24 -2.41 -11.68 7.89
N GLU A 25 -1.92 -12.90 8.08
CA GLU A 25 -2.43 -14.10 7.39
C GLU A 25 -3.92 -14.35 7.63
N GLU A 26 -4.45 -13.99 8.80
CA GLU A 26 -5.90 -14.09 9.12
C GLU A 26 -6.79 -13.28 8.16
N TYR A 27 -6.23 -12.26 7.49
CA TYR A 27 -6.91 -11.45 6.48
C TYR A 27 -6.41 -11.74 5.06
N GLY A 28 -5.65 -12.83 4.85
CA GLY A 28 -5.18 -13.26 3.53
C GLY A 28 -3.87 -12.63 3.05
N GLY A 29 -3.17 -11.87 3.90
CA GLY A 29 -1.85 -11.33 3.58
C GLY A 29 -0.71 -12.27 3.95
N SER A 30 0.54 -11.79 3.83
CA SER A 30 1.74 -12.58 4.12
C SER A 30 2.29 -12.39 5.53
N GLY A 31 1.73 -11.48 6.34
CA GLY A 31 2.18 -11.22 7.72
C GLY A 31 3.64 -10.80 7.86
N LEU A 32 4.26 -10.29 6.78
CA LEU A 32 5.67 -9.95 6.78
C LEU A 32 5.96 -8.70 7.62
N SER A 33 7.21 -8.58 8.06
CA SER A 33 7.67 -7.42 8.81
C SER A 33 7.84 -6.17 7.94
N LEU A 34 7.87 -5.00 8.57
CA LEU A 34 8.20 -3.73 7.90
C LEU A 34 9.57 -3.79 7.21
N ARG A 35 10.55 -4.52 7.77
CA ARG A 35 11.85 -4.73 7.15
C ARG A 35 11.73 -5.48 5.83
N ALA A 36 10.89 -6.51 5.75
CA ALA A 36 10.66 -7.23 4.51
C ALA A 36 9.94 -6.35 3.47
N ALA A 37 8.98 -5.53 3.89
CA ALA A 37 8.36 -4.52 3.02
C ALA A 37 9.38 -3.52 2.46
N ALA A 38 10.34 -3.08 3.28
CA ALA A 38 11.43 -2.21 2.82
C ALA A 38 12.30 -2.90 1.76
N VAL A 39 12.65 -4.18 1.96
CA VAL A 39 13.41 -4.98 0.99
C VAL A 39 12.66 -5.10 -0.34
N ILE A 40 11.34 -5.35 -0.32
CA ILE A 40 10.52 -5.38 -1.54
C ILE A 40 10.67 -4.08 -2.34
N LEU A 41 10.60 -2.93 -1.66
CA LEU A 41 10.76 -1.64 -2.32
C LEU A 41 12.20 -1.41 -2.79
N GLU A 42 13.20 -1.82 -2.04
CA GLU A 42 14.61 -1.75 -2.43
C GLU A 42 14.87 -2.54 -3.71
N GLU A 43 14.39 -3.79 -3.79
CA GLU A 43 14.54 -4.64 -4.98
C GLU A 43 13.85 -4.07 -6.21
N ILE A 44 12.67 -3.44 -6.06
CA ILE A 44 11.99 -2.73 -7.14
C ILE A 44 12.90 -1.64 -7.73
N HIS A 45 13.53 -0.83 -6.88
CA HIS A 45 14.39 0.26 -7.33
C HIS A 45 15.73 -0.25 -7.86
N HIS A 46 16.31 -1.27 -7.22
CA HIS A 46 17.54 -1.92 -7.67
C HIS A 46 17.37 -2.52 -9.08
N SER A 47 16.20 -3.06 -9.38
CA SER A 47 15.83 -3.61 -10.69
C SER A 47 15.51 -2.54 -11.76
N GLY A 48 15.68 -1.25 -11.46
CA GLY A 48 15.37 -0.14 -12.37
C GLY A 48 13.89 0.25 -12.44
N GLY A 49 13.06 -0.31 -11.56
CA GLY A 49 11.66 0.06 -11.37
C GLY A 49 11.48 1.29 -10.47
N ASN A 50 10.22 1.64 -10.21
CA ASN A 50 9.89 2.73 -9.30
C ASN A 50 8.65 2.36 -8.46
N GLY A 51 8.81 2.34 -7.14
CA GLY A 51 7.75 1.98 -6.20
C GLY A 51 6.68 3.05 -5.98
N ALA A 52 6.84 4.26 -6.52
CA ALA A 52 5.91 5.38 -6.32
C ALA A 52 4.47 5.05 -6.72
N ALA A 53 4.27 4.20 -7.73
CA ALA A 53 2.95 3.84 -8.23
C ALA A 53 2.16 2.87 -7.33
N CYS A 54 2.81 2.24 -6.34
CA CYS A 54 2.24 1.13 -5.57
C CYS A 54 2.52 1.17 -4.05
N HIS A 55 3.60 1.80 -3.60
CA HIS A 55 4.05 1.69 -2.20
C HIS A 55 3.09 2.32 -1.18
N ALA A 56 2.26 3.29 -1.57
CA ALA A 56 1.42 3.98 -0.61
C ALA A 56 0.46 3.06 0.15
N GLN A 57 -0.08 2.05 -0.54
CA GLN A 57 -0.90 1.02 0.11
C GLN A 57 -0.17 0.34 1.26
N MET A 58 1.15 0.15 1.15
CA MET A 58 1.95 -0.53 2.16
C MET A 58 1.94 0.20 3.49
N TYR A 59 1.99 1.53 3.50
CA TYR A 59 1.94 2.29 4.75
C TYR A 59 0.52 2.72 5.16
N ILE A 60 -0.40 2.96 4.21
CA ILE A 60 -1.77 3.38 4.52
C ILE A 60 -2.55 2.28 5.22
N MET A 61 -2.35 1.01 4.83
CA MET A 61 -3.02 -0.12 5.48
C MET A 61 -2.71 -0.21 6.99
N GLY A 62 -1.57 0.33 7.42
CA GLY A 62 -1.17 0.41 8.83
C GLY A 62 -2.19 1.16 9.68
N THR A 63 -2.86 2.18 9.12
CA THR A 63 -3.92 2.92 9.81
C THR A 63 -5.12 2.02 10.10
N LEU A 64 -5.57 1.24 9.11
CA LEU A 64 -6.69 0.31 9.27
C LEU A 64 -6.34 -0.84 10.24
N LEU A 65 -5.12 -1.38 10.13
CA LEU A 65 -4.64 -2.44 11.02
C LEU A 65 -4.59 -1.99 12.49
N ARG A 66 -4.10 -0.77 12.75
CA ARG A 66 -3.91 -0.25 14.11
C ARG A 66 -5.17 0.36 14.72
N HIS A 67 -5.96 1.05 13.92
CA HIS A 67 -7.04 1.92 14.41
C HIS A 67 -8.42 1.52 13.89
N GLY A 68 -8.51 0.59 12.95
CA GLY A 68 -9.80 0.10 12.46
C GLY A 68 -10.53 -0.78 13.45
N SER A 69 -11.86 -0.73 13.44
CA SER A 69 -12.71 -1.69 14.14
C SER A 69 -12.58 -3.08 13.52
N ASP A 70 -13.03 -4.11 14.24
CA ASP A 70 -13.03 -5.49 13.75
C ASP A 70 -13.87 -5.63 12.48
N GLU A 71 -15.00 -4.91 12.39
CA GLU A 71 -15.85 -4.86 11.20
C GLU A 71 -15.11 -4.22 10.02
N GLN A 72 -14.39 -3.11 10.24
CA GLN A 72 -13.62 -2.46 9.18
C GLN A 72 -12.48 -3.36 8.69
N LYS A 73 -11.75 -4.01 9.60
CA LYS A 73 -10.68 -4.95 9.27
C LYS A 73 -11.20 -6.12 8.43
N LYS A 74 -12.25 -6.80 8.89
CA LYS A 74 -12.90 -7.92 8.18
C LYS A 74 -13.44 -7.51 6.82
N ARG A 75 -13.96 -6.28 6.69
CA ARG A 75 -14.53 -5.78 5.44
C ARG A 75 -13.46 -5.44 4.39
N TYR A 76 -12.36 -4.81 4.78
CA TYR A 76 -11.44 -4.18 3.83
C TYR A 76 -10.13 -4.95 3.65
N LEU A 77 -9.55 -5.52 4.70
CA LEU A 77 -8.22 -6.14 4.61
C LEU A 77 -8.16 -7.32 3.62
N PRO A 78 -9.15 -8.22 3.54
CA PRO A 78 -9.13 -9.31 2.55
C PRO A 78 -9.02 -8.81 1.10
N GLY A 79 -9.83 -7.81 0.74
CA GLY A 79 -9.79 -7.24 -0.62
C GLY A 79 -8.50 -6.47 -0.90
N ILE A 80 -7.86 -5.89 0.11
CA ILE A 80 -6.55 -5.23 -0.05
C ILE A 80 -5.45 -6.27 -0.22
N ALA A 81 -5.53 -7.39 0.50
CA ALA A 81 -4.56 -8.47 0.45
C ALA A 81 -4.58 -9.20 -0.91
N ASP A 82 -5.76 -9.51 -1.43
CA ASP A 82 -5.91 -10.18 -2.74
C ASP A 82 -5.81 -9.21 -3.95
N GLY A 83 -5.75 -7.91 -3.68
CA GLY A 83 -5.60 -6.86 -4.70
C GLY A 83 -6.89 -6.48 -5.43
N SER A 84 -8.04 -7.07 -5.08
CA SER A 84 -9.35 -6.67 -5.62
C SER A 84 -9.78 -5.26 -5.18
N LEU A 85 -9.25 -4.79 -4.05
CA LEU A 85 -9.38 -3.45 -3.53
C LEU A 85 -8.01 -2.77 -3.41
N ARG A 86 -7.87 -1.57 -3.95
CA ARG A 86 -6.62 -0.78 -3.90
C ARG A 86 -6.74 0.35 -2.89
N LEU A 87 -5.93 0.32 -1.83
CA LEU A 87 -5.86 1.38 -0.81
C LEU A 87 -4.64 2.28 -1.07
N GLN A 88 -4.62 2.98 -2.20
CA GLN A 88 -3.43 3.69 -2.70
C GLN A 88 -3.38 5.18 -2.33
N ALA A 89 -4.50 5.79 -1.96
CA ALA A 89 -4.60 7.23 -1.78
C ALA A 89 -4.64 7.63 -0.31
N PHE A 90 -3.82 8.61 0.07
CA PHE A 90 -3.85 9.25 1.39
C PHE A 90 -4.01 10.75 1.21
N GLY A 91 -5.21 11.25 1.43
CA GLY A 91 -5.53 12.67 1.33
C GLY A 91 -5.24 13.37 2.65
N VAL A 92 -4.17 14.17 2.68
CA VAL A 92 -3.81 15.03 3.82
C VAL A 92 -3.52 16.44 3.35
N THR A 93 -2.76 16.58 2.27
CA THR A 93 -2.34 17.88 1.72
C THR A 93 -3.50 18.66 1.15
N GLU A 94 -3.59 19.94 1.52
CA GLU A 94 -4.54 20.93 1.01
C GLU A 94 -3.80 22.12 0.37
N PRO A 95 -4.46 22.97 -0.44
CA PRO A 95 -3.80 24.08 -1.12
C PRO A 95 -3.01 25.04 -0.20
N SER A 96 -3.47 25.22 1.04
CA SER A 96 -2.84 26.06 2.06
C SER A 96 -1.97 25.30 3.07
N SER A 97 -2.02 23.96 3.09
CA SER A 97 -1.49 23.14 4.19
C SER A 97 -0.80 21.89 3.65
N GLY A 98 0.53 21.82 3.81
CA GLY A 98 1.37 20.72 3.31
C GLY A 98 2.35 20.22 4.36
N THR A 99 3.43 20.99 4.61
CA THR A 99 4.39 20.68 5.68
C THR A 99 3.76 20.85 7.06
N ASP A 100 3.01 21.94 7.26
CA ASP A 100 2.16 22.10 8.44
C ASP A 100 0.77 21.57 8.12
N THR A 101 0.52 20.32 8.50
CA THR A 101 -0.74 19.63 8.24
C THR A 101 -1.87 20.08 9.17
N LEU A 102 -1.59 20.93 10.17
CA LEU A 102 -2.56 21.40 11.15
C LEU A 102 -3.03 22.86 10.91
N ALA A 103 -2.41 23.57 9.97
CA ALA A 103 -2.63 25.00 9.74
C ALA A 103 -3.96 25.38 9.02
N LEU A 104 -5.03 24.63 9.25
CA LEU A 104 -6.36 24.96 8.74
C LEU A 104 -7.01 26.13 9.49
#